data_AF-A0A4Z0XYG4-F1
#
_entry.id   AF-A0A4Z0XYG4-F1
#
_cell.length_a   1.000
_cell.length_b   1.000
_cell.length_c   1.000
_cell.angle_alpha   90.00
_cell.angle_beta   90.00
_cell.angle_gamma   90.00
#
_symmetry.space_group_name_H-M   'P 1'
#
loop_
_entity.id
_entity.type
_entity.pdbx_description
1 polymer ?
#
loop_
_entity_poly.entity_id
_entity_poly.type
_entity_poly.pdbx_seq_one_letter_code
_entity_poly.pdbx_strand_id
1 'polypeptide(L)'
;MLPECKICGREVPHSRYMEEIGICDACGIILNCKVESIQEEIGKCQNAANAASSPDERIKYLKLMLDILYEYKVKYYDNDVDVLEQNVEDLIDTVVDCISEAKI
;
A
#
# COMPACT_ATOMS: atom_id res chain seq x y z
N MET A 1 -13.43 -27.36 9.68
CA MET A 1 -12.06 -26.88 9.40
C MET A 1 -12.01 -25.41 9.77
N LEU A 2 -10.92 -24.96 10.39
CA LEU A 2 -10.71 -23.55 10.70
C LEU A 2 -10.16 -22.83 9.45
N PRO A 3 -10.63 -21.62 9.12
CA PRO A 3 -10.05 -20.83 8.04
C PRO A 3 -8.68 -20.28 8.42
N GLU A 4 -7.77 -20.22 7.45
CA GLU A 4 -6.44 -19.63 7.58
C GLU A 4 -6.45 -18.18 7.10
N CYS A 5 -5.85 -17.28 7.88
CA CYS A 5 -5.71 -15.86 7.51
C CYS A 5 -4.63 -15.67 6.45
N LYS A 6 -4.97 -15.05 5.31
CA LYS A 6 -4.03 -14.78 4.20
C LYS A 6 -2.83 -13.91 4.57
N ILE A 7 -2.94 -13.06 5.60
CA ILE A 7 -1.86 -12.15 6.02
C ILE A 7 -0.92 -12.80 7.03
N CYS A 8 -1.46 -13.47 8.05
CA CYS A 8 -0.66 -13.98 9.17
C CYS A 8 -0.48 -15.49 9.18
N GLY A 9 -1.12 -16.24 8.27
CA GLY A 9 -1.04 -17.70 8.15
C GLY A 9 -1.60 -18.45 9.36
N ARG A 10 -2.36 -17.79 10.23
CA ARG A 10 -2.94 -18.42 11.43
C ARG A 10 -4.34 -18.93 11.13
N GLU A 11 -4.60 -20.17 11.55
CA GLU A 11 -5.96 -20.70 11.65
C GLU A 11 -6.72 -19.98 12.77
N VAL A 12 -7.92 -19.50 12.48
CA VAL A 12 -8.76 -18.77 13.45
C VAL A 12 -10.20 -19.31 13.46
N PRO A 13 -10.96 -19.13 14.56
CA PRO A 13 -12.39 -19.43 14.56
C PRO A 13 -13.13 -18.65 13.47
N HIS A 14 -14.15 -19.25 12.86
CA HIS A 14 -15.02 -18.58 11.87
C HIS A 14 -15.61 -17.27 12.39
N SER A 15 -15.91 -17.17 13.69
CA SER A 15 -16.38 -15.94 14.33
C SER A 15 -15.36 -14.78 14.36
N ARG A 16 -14.11 -15.06 14.02
CA ARG A 16 -12.98 -14.13 13.97
C ARG A 16 -12.39 -14.02 12.57
N TYR A 17 -13.04 -14.61 11.57
CA TYR A 17 -12.61 -14.62 10.19
C TYR A 17 -13.51 -13.71 9.34
N MET A 18 -12.90 -12.86 8.55
CA MET A 18 -13.57 -11.95 7.63
C MET A 18 -13.59 -12.59 6.25
N GLU A 19 -14.68 -13.30 5.93
CA GLU A 19 -14.77 -14.09 4.68
C GLU A 19 -14.60 -13.25 3.41
N GLU A 20 -15.12 -12.02 3.38
CA GLU A 20 -15.09 -11.13 2.21
C GLU A 20 -13.66 -10.84 1.72
N ILE A 21 -12.71 -10.72 2.65
CA ILE A 21 -11.31 -10.36 2.38
C ILE A 21 -10.33 -11.48 2.75
N GLY A 22 -10.80 -12.56 3.37
CA GLY A 22 -10.01 -13.76 3.66
C GLY A 22 -8.99 -13.61 4.79
N ILE A 23 -9.21 -12.73 5.77
CA ILE A 23 -8.25 -12.47 6.87
C ILE A 23 -8.92 -12.56 8.24
N CYS A 24 -8.12 -12.64 9.31
CA CYS A 24 -8.64 -12.55 10.66
C CYS A 24 -8.96 -11.11 11.08
N ASP A 25 -9.87 -10.95 12.04
CA ASP A 25 -10.30 -9.66 12.59
C ASP A 25 -9.13 -8.78 13.06
N ALA A 26 -8.14 -9.35 13.73
CA ALA A 26 -6.94 -8.65 14.17
C ALA A 26 -6.12 -8.09 12.99
N CYS A 27 -5.97 -8.87 11.91
CA CYS A 27 -5.30 -8.40 10.69
C CYS A 27 -6.14 -7.33 9.98
N GLY A 28 -7.47 -7.44 9.99
CA GLY A 28 -8.37 -6.43 9.43
C GLY A 28 -8.27 -5.08 10.14
N ILE A 29 -8.21 -5.08 11.47
CA ILE A 29 -8.03 -3.84 12.25
C ILE A 29 -6.68 -3.18 11.90
N ILE A 30 -5.60 -3.95 11.87
CA ILE A 30 -4.26 -3.45 11.52
C ILE A 30 -4.25 -2.92 10.09
N LEU A 31 -4.88 -3.63 9.16
CA LEU A 31 -4.98 -3.24 7.76
C LEU A 31 -5.67 -1.88 7.61
N ASN A 32 -6.84 -1.70 8.23
CA ASN A 32 -7.58 -0.44 8.16
C ASN A 32 -6.73 0.75 8.66
N CYS A 33 -6.09 0.62 9.82
CA CYS A 33 -5.20 1.67 10.33
C CYS A 33 -4.01 1.94 9.40
N LYS A 34 -3.46 0.89 8.77
CA LYS A 34 -2.32 1.02 7.86
C LYS A 34 -2.73 1.65 6.53
N VAL A 35 -3.92 1.37 6.01
CA VAL A 35 -4.45 1.98 4.78
C VAL A 35 -4.61 3.49 4.93
N GLU A 36 -5.24 3.94 6.02
CA GLU A 36 -5.39 5.37 6.31
C GLU A 36 -4.02 6.05 6.38
N SER A 37 -3.06 5.43 7.07
CA SER A 37 -1.69 5.93 7.16
C SER A 37 -0.97 5.95 5.81
N ILE A 38 -1.14 4.92 4.98
CA ILE A 38 -0.56 4.85 3.63
C ILE A 38 -1.11 6.00 2.77
N GLN A 39 -2.43 6.19 2.76
CA GLN A 39 -3.07 7.26 1.98
C GLN A 39 -2.58 8.64 2.41
N GLU A 40 -2.44 8.88 3.72
CA GLU A 40 -1.90 10.13 4.25
C GLU A 40 -0.44 10.35 3.83
N GLU A 41 0.41 9.34 3.97
CA GLU A 41 1.83 9.44 3.63
C GLU A 41 2.08 9.58 2.13
N ILE A 42 1.29 8.89 1.29
CA ILE A 42 1.30 9.09 -0.17
C ILE A 42 0.96 10.55 -0.50
N GLY A 43 -0.12 11.08 0.09
CA GLY A 43 -0.51 12.48 -0.13
C GLY A 43 0.58 13.48 0.31
N LYS A 44 1.24 13.23 1.44
CA LYS A 44 2.40 14.03 1.90
C LYS A 44 3.56 13.96 0.91
N CYS A 45 3.93 12.75 0.47
CA CYS A 45 5.02 12.55 -0.49
C CYS A 45 4.72 13.24 -1.82
N GLN A 46 3.50 13.12 -2.33
CA GLN A 46 3.08 13.77 -3.57
C GLN A 46 3.15 15.29 -3.47
N ASN A 47 2.63 15.87 -2.38
CA ASN A 47 2.71 17.31 -2.15
C ASN A 47 4.16 17.80 -2.03
N ALA A 48 5.01 17.05 -1.33
CA ALA A 48 6.44 17.38 -1.19
C ALA A 48 7.18 17.26 -2.54
N ALA A 49 6.87 16.24 -3.35
CA ALA A 49 7.43 16.08 -4.69
C ALA A 49 7.04 17.25 -5.62
N ASN A 50 5.78 17.72 -5.54
CA ASN A 50 5.29 18.84 -6.34
C ASN A 50 5.87 20.19 -5.88
N ALA A 51 6.17 20.33 -4.60
CA ALA A 51 6.79 21.54 -4.03
C ALA A 51 8.33 21.53 -4.11
N ALA A 52 8.94 20.44 -4.57
CA ALA A 52 10.38 20.27 -4.60
C ALA A 52 11.05 21.32 -5.49
N SER A 53 12.17 21.85 -5.00
CA SER A 53 12.93 22.92 -5.67
C SER A 53 13.94 22.41 -6.69
N SER A 54 14.21 21.10 -6.68
CA SER A 54 15.17 20.44 -7.55
C SER A 54 14.67 19.07 -8.00
N PRO A 55 15.15 18.56 -9.16
CA PRO A 55 14.84 17.21 -9.61
C PRO A 55 15.22 16.12 -8.58
N ASP A 56 16.36 16.25 -7.92
CA ASP A 56 16.82 15.28 -6.92
C ASP A 56 15.88 15.21 -5.71
N GLU A 57 15.42 16.37 -5.23
CA GLU A 57 14.46 16.46 -4.13
C GLU A 57 13.10 15.87 -4.53
N ARG A 58 12.64 16.15 -5.76
CA ARG A 58 11.42 15.55 -6.30
C ARG A 58 11.53 14.03 -6.37
N ILE A 59 12.61 13.51 -6.93
CA ILE A 59 12.87 12.07 -7.05
C ILE A 59 12.94 11.40 -5.68
N LYS A 60 13.50 12.06 -4.66
CA LYS A 60 13.54 11.52 -3.29
C LYS A 60 12.13 11.21 -2.76
N TYR A 61 11.20 12.16 -2.88
CA TYR A 61 9.83 11.96 -2.40
C TYR A 61 9.05 10.96 -3.24
N LEU A 62 9.26 10.94 -4.57
CA LEU A 62 8.66 9.92 -5.43
C LEU A 62 9.16 8.51 -5.11
N LYS A 63 10.44 8.34 -4.77
CA LYS A 63 10.98 7.06 -4.30
C LYS A 63 10.37 6.62 -2.98
N LEU A 64 10.21 7.54 -2.02
CA LEU A 64 9.55 7.22 -0.75
C LEU A 64 8.10 6.77 -0.98
N MET A 65 7.40 7.40 -1.91
CA MET A 65 6.05 7.00 -2.32
C MET A 65 6.02 5.60 -2.94
N LEU A 66 7.01 5.26 -3.80
CA LEU A 66 7.16 3.91 -4.33
C LEU A 66 7.41 2.88 -3.23
N ASP A 67 8.30 3.17 -2.28
CA ASP A 67 8.59 2.24 -1.19
C ASP A 67 7.32 1.88 -0.39
N ILE A 68 6.47 2.88 -0.13
CA ILE A 68 5.17 2.69 0.55
C ILE A 68 4.22 1.83 -0.30
N LEU A 69 4.08 2.13 -1.59
CA LEU A 69 3.22 1.38 -2.51
C LEU A 69 3.67 -0.08 -2.66
N TYR A 70 4.98 -0.33 -2.75
CA TYR A 70 5.53 -1.68 -2.79
C TYR A 70 5.35 -2.43 -1.47
N GLU A 71 5.50 -1.78 -0.31
CA GLU A 71 5.20 -2.39 0.98
C GLU A 71 3.74 -2.87 1.02
N TYR A 72 2.80 -2.01 0.58
CA TYR A 72 1.39 -2.38 0.48
C TYR A 72 1.18 -3.56 -0.47
N LYS A 73 1.76 -3.49 -1.68
CA LYS A 73 1.60 -4.52 -2.71
C LYS A 73 2.03 -5.90 -2.20
N VAL A 74 3.24 -6.01 -1.69
CA VAL A 74 3.81 -7.28 -1.24
C VAL A 74 3.04 -7.86 -0.05
N LYS A 75 2.60 -7.00 0.88
CA LYS A 75 2.00 -7.45 2.13
C LYS A 75 0.51 -7.78 2.01
N TYR A 76 -0.20 -7.13 1.10
CA TYR A 76 -1.65 -7.21 1.01
C TYR A 76 -2.11 -7.62 -0.39
N TYR A 77 -1.80 -6.83 -1.41
CA TYR A 77 -2.27 -7.05 -2.78
C TYR A 77 -1.84 -8.42 -3.34
N ASP A 78 -0.55 -8.78 -3.20
CA ASP A 78 0.01 -10.06 -3.66
C ASP A 78 -0.55 -11.28 -2.89
N ASN A 79 -1.24 -11.04 -1.77
CA ASN A 79 -1.94 -12.07 -0.99
C ASN A 79 -3.45 -12.07 -1.25
N ASP A 80 -3.92 -11.48 -2.36
CA ASP A 80 -5.35 -11.32 -2.69
C ASP A 80 -6.13 -10.58 -1.61
N VAL A 81 -5.48 -9.61 -0.94
CA VAL A 81 -6.11 -8.70 0.03
C VAL A 81 -5.96 -7.28 -0.52
N ASP A 82 -6.90 -6.86 -1.36
CA ASP A 82 -6.94 -5.51 -1.90
C ASP A 82 -8.06 -4.68 -1.26
N VAL A 83 -7.67 -3.59 -0.63
CA VAL A 83 -8.54 -2.67 0.11
C VAL A 83 -8.34 -1.21 -0.28
N LEU A 84 -7.38 -0.92 -1.17
CA LEU A 84 -7.27 0.42 -1.75
C LEU A 84 -8.32 0.57 -2.84
N GLU A 85 -8.97 1.72 -2.89
CA GLU A 85 -9.94 2.04 -3.94
C GLU A 85 -9.30 2.16 -5.34
N GLN A 86 -7.98 2.38 -5.38
CA GLN A 86 -7.19 2.53 -6.60
C GLN A 86 -6.25 1.33 -6.76
N ASN A 87 -6.09 0.88 -8.01
CA ASN A 87 -5.17 -0.18 -8.35
C ASN A 87 -3.72 0.23 -8.01
N VAL A 88 -3.08 -0.54 -7.11
CA VAL A 88 -1.70 -0.26 -6.67
C VAL A 88 -0.69 -0.37 -7.82
N GLU A 89 -0.92 -1.25 -8.80
CA GLU A 89 0.01 -1.42 -9.92
C GLU A 89 0.01 -0.17 -10.82
N ASP A 90 -1.16 0.36 -11.15
CA ASP A 90 -1.30 1.59 -11.94
C ASP A 90 -0.66 2.79 -11.21
N LEU A 91 -0.79 2.83 -9.87
CA LEU A 91 -0.14 3.85 -9.05
C LEU A 91 1.39 3.73 -9.10
N ILE A 92 1.94 2.52 -8.96
CA ILE A 92 3.38 2.27 -9.04
C ILE A 92 3.92 2.71 -10.40
N ASP A 93 3.26 2.29 -11.50
CA ASP A 93 3.67 2.64 -12.86
C ASP A 93 3.69 4.15 -13.08
N THR A 94 2.63 4.84 -12.64
CA THR A 94 2.54 6.31 -12.71
C THR A 94 3.72 7.00 -12.01
N VAL A 95 4.13 6.49 -10.85
CA VAL A 95 5.25 7.09 -10.09
C VAL A 95 6.60 6.77 -10.74
N VAL A 96 6.77 5.57 -11.30
CA VAL A 96 7.96 5.19 -12.05
C VAL A 96 8.14 6.08 -13.28
N ASP A 97 7.05 6.36 -14.00
CA ASP A 97 7.06 7.28 -15.15
C ASP A 97 7.47 8.69 -14.72
N CYS A 98 6.86 9.21 -13.64
CA CYS A 98 7.21 10.52 -13.08
C CYS A 98 8.70 10.63 -12.70
N ILE A 99 9.30 9.56 -12.16
CA ILE A 99 10.73 9.53 -11.83
C ILE A 99 11.58 9.51 -13.09
N SER A 100 11.14 8.78 -14.11
CA SER A 100 11.87 8.65 -15.38
C SER A 100 11.91 9.98 -16.13
N GLU A 101 10.81 10.73 -16.12
CA GLU A 101 10.72 12.07 -16.69
C GLU A 101 11.56 13.10 -15.93
N ALA A 102 11.60 13.02 -14.59
CA ALA A 102 12.37 13.96 -13.76
C ALA A 102 13.90 13.85 -13.95
N LYS A 103 14.40 12.79 -14.60
CA LYS A 103 15.81 12.58 -14.90
C LYS A 103 16.25 13.20 -16.24
N ILE A 104 15.31 13.63 -17.07
CA ILE A 104 15.54 14.22 -18.40
C ILE A 104 15.55 15.74 -18.27
#